data_AF-A0A358MZM6-F1
#
_entry.id   AF-A0A358MZM6-F1
#
_cell.length_a   1.000
_cell.length_b   1.000
_cell.length_c   1.000
_cell.angle_alpha   90.00
_cell.angle_beta   90.00
_cell.angle_gamma   90.00
#
_symmetry.space_group_name_H-M   'P 1'
#
loop_
_entity.id
_entity.type
_entity.pdbx_description
1 polymer ?
#
loop_
_entity_poly.entity_id
_entity_poly.type
_entity_poly.pdbx_seq_one_letter_code
_entity_poly.pdbx_strand_id
1 'polypeptide(L)'
;RRGGLIGRSLAGVDRELLLRAVCVGLQNEDGRARGSLGSIYANLNYDEIKPFLPAIHQAIVEPAPSGIMFASGIRLSGVELLAKHRIREGMPLCIQIMEIDKWGKKDRIKRCLKTLEMYGSAAKSVLPELRQLEKDLQAHREARMLTPVIQQVTALIQKIDDGTDSVELRSMTDA
;
A
#
# COMPACT_ATOMS: atom_id res chain seq x y z
N ARG A 1 -16.72 -7.42 -0.10
CA ARG A 1 -16.81 -6.09 0.58
C ARG A 1 -18.01 -5.34 0.02
N ARG A 2 -18.85 -4.70 0.85
CA ARG A 2 -19.87 -3.75 0.38
C ARG A 2 -19.15 -2.42 0.09
N GLY A 3 -19.15 -1.96 -1.16
CA GLY A 3 -18.36 -0.80 -1.62
C GLY A 3 -18.95 0.57 -1.28
N GLY A 4 -19.83 0.69 -0.29
CA GLY A 4 -20.57 1.95 -0.05
C GLY A 4 -21.45 2.38 -1.22
N LEU A 5 -22.00 3.60 -1.14
CA LEU A 5 -22.94 4.15 -2.13
C LEU A 5 -22.30 4.34 -3.51
N ILE A 6 -21.02 4.73 -3.56
CA ILE A 6 -20.31 5.12 -4.78
C ILE A 6 -19.13 4.20 -5.17
N GLY A 7 -18.87 3.11 -4.43
CA GLY A 7 -17.71 2.27 -4.74
C GLY A 7 -17.89 1.31 -5.91
N ARG A 8 -19.04 1.30 -6.60
CA ARG A 8 -19.25 0.56 -7.86
C ARG A 8 -19.10 1.43 -9.11
N SER A 9 -19.40 2.72 -9.00
CA SER A 9 -19.38 3.67 -10.11
C SER A 9 -19.31 5.09 -9.57
N LEU A 10 -18.51 5.92 -10.22
CA LEU A 10 -18.40 7.36 -9.96
C LEU A 10 -19.09 8.19 -11.06
N ALA A 11 -19.88 7.56 -11.92
CA ALA A 11 -20.61 8.24 -12.99
C ALA A 11 -21.60 9.27 -12.41
N GLY A 12 -21.55 10.51 -12.91
CA GLY A 12 -22.39 11.61 -12.44
C GLY A 12 -21.99 12.21 -11.09
N VAL A 13 -20.89 11.76 -10.47
CA VAL A 13 -20.37 12.34 -9.23
C VAL A 13 -19.51 13.56 -9.56
N ASP A 14 -19.80 14.68 -8.90
CA ASP A 14 -18.97 15.89 -8.97
C ASP A 14 -17.56 15.59 -8.44
N ARG A 15 -16.55 15.85 -9.27
CA ARG A 15 -15.16 15.47 -8.99
C ARG A 15 -14.51 16.35 -7.94
N GLU A 16 -14.87 17.62 -7.87
CA GLU A 16 -14.33 18.54 -6.89
C GLU A 16 -14.88 18.24 -5.49
N LEU A 17 -16.18 17.97 -5.40
CA LEU A 17 -16.83 17.52 -4.17
C LEU A 17 -16.30 16.15 -3.73
N LEU A 18 -16.09 15.22 -4.67
CA LEU A 18 -15.47 13.94 -4.37
C LEU A 18 -14.05 14.12 -3.81
N LEU A 19 -13.24 14.97 -4.44
CA LEU A 19 -11.90 15.29 -3.97
C LEU A 19 -11.91 15.81 -2.53
N ARG A 20 -12.72 16.83 -2.26
CA ARG A 20 -12.86 17.39 -0.91
C ARG A 20 -13.32 16.35 0.11
N ALA A 21 -14.35 15.57 -0.22
CA ALA A 21 -14.90 14.56 0.68
C ALA A 21 -13.89 13.45 1.00
N VAL A 22 -13.14 12.97 0.00
CA VAL A 22 -12.11 11.95 0.20
C VAL A 22 -10.94 12.50 1.01
N CYS A 23 -10.45 13.71 0.71
CA CYS A 23 -9.35 14.32 1.47
C CYS A 23 -9.71 14.47 2.95
N VAL A 24 -10.89 15.01 3.26
CA VAL A 24 -11.39 15.12 4.65
C VAL A 24 -11.59 13.74 5.27
N GLY A 25 -12.18 12.80 4.53
CA GLY A 25 -12.43 11.45 5.01
C GLY A 25 -11.14 10.67 5.32
N LEU A 26 -10.07 10.88 4.56
CA LEU A 26 -8.76 10.26 4.79
C LEU A 26 -8.06 10.82 6.03
N GLN A 27 -8.47 11.99 6.53
CA GLN A 27 -7.98 12.56 7.78
C GLN A 27 -8.75 12.05 9.01
N ASN A 28 -9.91 11.40 8.83
CA ASN A 28 -10.77 10.95 9.93
C ASN A 28 -10.01 10.11 10.97
N GLU A 29 -10.17 10.38 12.26
CA GLU A 29 -9.37 9.73 13.30
C GLU A 29 -9.66 8.24 13.50
N ASP A 30 -10.76 7.71 12.97
CA ASP A 30 -11.13 6.29 13.08
C ASP A 30 -10.68 5.46 11.87
N GLY A 31 -9.92 4.41 12.14
CA GLY A 31 -9.38 3.52 11.12
C GLY A 31 -10.45 2.79 10.29
N ARG A 32 -11.63 2.53 10.84
CA ARG A 32 -12.74 1.90 10.09
C ARG A 32 -13.40 2.91 9.16
N ALA A 33 -13.58 4.15 9.60
CA ALA A 33 -14.06 5.25 8.76
C ALA A 33 -13.13 5.47 7.57
N ARG A 34 -11.81 5.66 7.79
CA ARG A 34 -10.82 5.77 6.70
C ARG A 34 -10.87 4.56 5.77
N GLY A 35 -10.94 3.36 6.34
CA GLY A 35 -10.99 2.10 5.58
C GLY A 35 -12.15 1.97 4.59
N SER A 36 -13.28 2.66 4.83
CA SER A 36 -14.43 2.64 3.92
C SER A 36 -14.13 3.27 2.55
N LEU A 37 -13.19 4.23 2.50
CA LEU A 37 -12.80 4.97 1.31
C LEU A 37 -11.95 4.14 0.34
N GLY A 38 -11.37 3.04 0.79
CA GLY A 38 -10.55 2.16 -0.07
C GLY A 38 -11.32 1.59 -1.27
N SER A 39 -12.66 1.55 -1.22
CA SER A 39 -13.50 1.15 -2.35
C SER A 39 -13.50 2.15 -3.50
N ILE A 40 -13.23 3.43 -3.21
CA ILE A 40 -13.19 4.50 -4.22
C ILE A 40 -11.95 4.31 -5.12
N TYR A 41 -10.82 3.90 -4.55
CA TYR A 41 -9.55 3.67 -5.25
C TYR A 41 -9.67 2.70 -6.43
N ALA A 42 -10.61 1.74 -6.36
CA ALA A 42 -10.82 0.78 -7.44
C ALA A 42 -11.31 1.43 -8.75
N ASN A 43 -12.01 2.57 -8.66
CA ASN A 43 -12.73 3.19 -9.77
C ASN A 43 -12.00 4.38 -10.41
N LEU A 44 -10.83 4.77 -9.90
CA LEU A 44 -10.09 5.93 -10.41
C LEU A 44 -8.95 5.51 -11.34
N ASN A 45 -8.86 6.16 -12.50
CA ASN A 45 -7.71 6.07 -13.40
C ASN A 45 -6.54 6.96 -12.92
N TYR A 46 -5.40 6.93 -13.62
CA TYR A 46 -4.21 7.65 -13.17
C TYR A 46 -4.42 9.17 -13.06
N ASP A 47 -4.99 9.81 -14.08
CA ASP A 47 -5.22 11.26 -14.07
C ASP A 47 -6.25 11.65 -13.01
N GLU A 48 -7.24 10.78 -12.77
CA GLU A 48 -8.22 11.00 -11.71
C GLU A 48 -7.64 10.85 -10.31
N ILE A 49 -6.60 10.03 -10.08
CA ILE A 49 -6.00 9.90 -8.74
C ILE A 49 -5.01 11.00 -8.40
N LYS A 50 -4.42 11.68 -9.40
CA LYS A 50 -3.36 12.69 -9.18
C LYS A 50 -3.69 13.70 -8.07
N PRO A 51 -4.89 14.33 -8.04
CA PRO A 51 -5.21 15.31 -7.01
C PRO A 51 -5.33 14.69 -5.60
N PHE A 52 -5.57 13.38 -5.51
CA PHE A 52 -5.72 12.65 -4.25
C PHE A 52 -4.38 12.14 -3.71
N LEU A 53 -3.33 12.07 -4.55
CA LEU A 53 -2.04 11.45 -4.19
C LEU A 53 -1.47 11.98 -2.86
N PRO A 54 -1.43 13.30 -2.59
CA PRO A 54 -0.92 13.80 -1.31
C PRO A 54 -1.68 13.26 -0.10
N ALA A 55 -3.02 13.26 -0.16
CA ALA A 55 -3.87 12.75 0.92
C ALA A 55 -3.77 11.23 1.08
N ILE A 56 -3.65 10.50 -0.03
CA ILE A 56 -3.46 9.03 -0.01
C ILE A 56 -2.12 8.69 0.63
N HIS A 57 -1.04 9.38 0.24
CA HIS A 57 0.27 9.19 0.84
C HIS A 57 0.25 9.48 2.34
N GLN A 58 -0.32 10.60 2.76
CA GLN A 58 -0.47 10.91 4.18
C GLN A 58 -1.23 9.78 4.91
N ALA A 59 -2.34 9.30 4.36
CA ALA A 59 -3.11 8.21 4.96
C ALA A 59 -2.39 6.86 5.00
N ILE A 60 -1.37 6.65 4.14
CA ILE A 60 -0.48 5.47 4.20
C ILE A 60 0.54 5.62 5.32
N VAL A 61 1.17 6.79 5.43
CA VAL A 61 2.26 7.06 6.39
C VAL A 61 1.72 7.22 7.81
N GLU A 62 0.61 7.92 7.98
CA GLU A 62 0.02 8.27 9.26
C GLU A 62 -1.16 7.34 9.60
N PRO A 63 -0.97 6.32 10.45
CA PRO A 63 -2.07 5.46 10.87
C PRO A 63 -3.11 6.27 11.65
N ALA A 64 -4.39 5.90 11.48
CA ALA A 64 -5.47 6.49 12.26
C ALA A 64 -5.24 6.28 13.77
N PRO A 65 -5.38 7.32 14.62
CA PRO A 65 -5.11 7.22 16.06
C PRO A 65 -6.16 6.40 16.82
N SER A 66 -7.37 6.26 16.28
CA SER A 66 -8.44 5.45 16.83
C SER A 66 -8.89 4.36 15.85
N GLY A 67 -9.65 3.37 16.33
CA GLY A 67 -10.00 2.21 15.50
C GLY A 67 -8.77 1.45 15.01
N ILE A 68 -7.74 1.31 15.85
CA ILE A 68 -6.40 0.76 15.52
C ILE A 68 -6.50 -0.63 14.87
N MET A 69 -7.51 -1.41 15.26
CA MET A 69 -7.83 -2.71 14.63
C MET A 69 -8.09 -2.63 13.11
N PHE A 70 -8.44 -1.45 12.59
CA PHE A 70 -8.79 -1.22 11.20
C PHE A 70 -7.81 -0.29 10.46
N ALA A 71 -6.83 0.29 11.17
CA ALA A 71 -5.91 1.30 10.65
C ALA A 71 -5.02 0.81 9.48
N SER A 72 -4.79 -0.50 9.36
CA SER A 72 -3.97 -1.06 8.26
C SER A 72 -4.71 -1.13 6.92
N GLY A 73 -6.05 -1.18 6.93
CA GLY A 73 -6.83 -1.49 5.72
C GLY A 73 -6.67 -0.44 4.62
N ILE A 74 -6.76 0.84 4.99
CA ILE A 74 -6.62 1.96 4.04
C ILE A 74 -5.18 2.10 3.54
N ARG A 75 -4.19 1.92 4.43
CA ARG A 75 -2.75 1.98 4.12
C ARG A 75 -2.37 0.94 3.06
N LEU A 76 -2.81 -0.31 3.27
CA LEU A 76 -2.61 -1.40 2.31
C LEU A 76 -3.31 -1.13 0.97
N SER A 77 -4.53 -0.60 1.01
CA SER A 77 -5.26 -0.24 -0.22
C SER A 77 -4.58 0.91 -0.97
N GLY A 78 -3.94 1.83 -0.23
CA GLY A 78 -3.16 2.93 -0.79
C GLY A 78 -1.91 2.45 -1.54
N VAL A 79 -1.07 1.62 -0.92
CA VAL A 79 0.12 1.09 -1.62
C VAL A 79 -0.24 0.19 -2.80
N GLU A 80 -1.34 -0.57 -2.72
CA GLU A 80 -1.88 -1.35 -3.84
C GLU A 80 -2.32 -0.43 -5.00
N LEU A 81 -2.92 0.72 -4.70
CA LEU A 81 -3.27 1.72 -5.70
C LEU A 81 -2.03 2.35 -6.35
N LEU A 82 -1.03 2.73 -5.54
CA LEU A 82 0.23 3.27 -6.06
C LEU A 82 0.91 2.27 -7.01
N ALA A 83 0.93 0.98 -6.65
CA ALA A 83 1.49 -0.08 -7.48
C ALA A 83 0.70 -0.32 -8.77
N LYS A 84 -0.64 -0.30 -8.70
CA LYS A 84 -1.51 -0.40 -9.88
C LYS A 84 -1.18 0.68 -10.92
N HIS A 85 -0.80 1.87 -10.46
CA HIS A 85 -0.44 3.00 -11.31
C HIS A 85 1.07 3.20 -11.47
N ARG A 86 1.89 2.25 -11.00
CA ARG A 86 3.36 2.25 -11.09
C ARG A 86 4.03 3.50 -10.51
N ILE A 87 3.50 3.99 -9.38
CA ILE A 87 4.01 5.17 -8.69
C ILE A 87 5.18 4.76 -7.79
N ARG A 88 6.39 5.26 -8.08
CA ARG A 88 7.65 4.83 -7.47
C ARG A 88 7.63 4.84 -5.94
N GLU A 89 7.07 5.89 -5.36
CA GLU A 89 7.03 6.15 -3.92
C GLU A 89 6.25 5.07 -3.16
N GLY A 90 5.40 4.29 -3.84
CA GLY A 90 4.71 3.16 -3.24
C GLY A 90 5.64 2.02 -2.82
N MET A 91 6.80 1.85 -3.45
CA MET A 91 7.74 0.76 -3.12
C MET A 91 8.31 0.87 -1.69
N PRO A 92 8.98 1.97 -1.29
CA PRO A 92 9.48 2.09 0.09
C PRO A 92 8.34 2.09 1.13
N LEU A 93 7.17 2.65 0.79
CA LEU A 93 6.00 2.61 1.65
C LEU A 93 5.51 1.18 1.93
N CYS A 94 5.59 0.28 0.95
CA CYS A 94 5.23 -1.14 1.17
C CYS A 94 6.02 -1.74 2.31
N ILE A 95 7.33 -1.44 2.40
CA ILE A 95 8.21 -1.95 3.46
C ILE A 95 7.90 -1.26 4.78
N GLN A 96 7.80 0.08 4.78
CA GLN A 96 7.53 0.87 5.98
C GLN A 96 6.27 0.40 6.72
N ILE A 97 5.17 0.13 6.00
CA ILE A 97 3.91 -0.21 6.65
C ILE A 97 3.83 -1.66 7.15
N MET A 98 4.81 -2.53 6.83
CA MET A 98 4.81 -3.94 7.25
C MET A 98 4.80 -4.10 8.78
N GLU A 99 5.51 -3.20 9.49
CA GLU A 99 5.51 -3.08 10.96
C GLU A 99 5.58 -4.44 11.66
N ILE A 100 6.74 -5.10 11.56
CA ILE A 100 6.93 -6.51 11.96
C ILE A 100 6.72 -6.80 13.46
N ASP A 101 6.59 -5.78 14.30
CA ASP A 101 6.29 -5.93 15.73
C ASP A 101 4.79 -5.78 16.05
N LYS A 102 3.98 -5.35 15.09
CA LYS A 102 2.54 -5.11 15.30
C LYS A 102 1.71 -6.38 15.10
N TRP A 103 0.52 -6.37 15.68
CA TRP A 103 -0.48 -7.42 15.46
C TRP A 103 -0.91 -7.42 13.97
N GLY A 104 -1.33 -8.59 13.45
CA GLY A 104 -1.76 -8.73 12.06
C GLY A 104 -0.64 -8.62 11.01
N LYS A 105 0.64 -8.49 11.42
CA LYS A 105 1.82 -8.40 10.55
C LYS A 105 1.89 -9.45 9.45
N LYS A 106 1.51 -10.71 9.73
CA LYS A 106 1.60 -11.81 8.76
C LYS A 106 0.80 -11.53 7.50
N ASP A 107 -0.44 -11.07 7.63
CA ASP A 107 -1.28 -10.71 6.48
C ASP A 107 -0.73 -9.45 5.78
N ARG A 108 -0.31 -8.48 6.59
CA ARG A 108 0.22 -7.21 6.11
C ARG A 108 1.47 -7.37 5.25
N ILE A 109 2.46 -8.11 5.75
CA ILE A 109 3.71 -8.40 5.01
C ILE A 109 3.37 -9.11 3.70
N LYS A 110 2.53 -10.15 3.72
CA LYS A 110 2.13 -10.88 2.50
C LYS A 110 1.52 -9.95 1.45
N ARG A 111 0.62 -9.05 1.85
CA ARG A 111 0.01 -8.09 0.92
C ARG A 111 1.04 -7.10 0.39
N CYS A 112 1.92 -6.57 1.25
CA CYS A 112 3.00 -5.68 0.81
C CYS A 112 3.98 -6.36 -0.16
N LEU A 113 4.35 -7.62 0.08
CA LEU A 113 5.20 -8.39 -0.86
C LEU A 113 4.52 -8.57 -2.21
N LYS A 114 3.24 -8.95 -2.22
CA LYS A 114 2.45 -9.05 -3.46
C LYS A 114 2.35 -7.71 -4.19
N THR A 115 2.22 -6.60 -3.46
CA THR A 115 2.21 -5.25 -4.03
C THR A 115 3.57 -4.90 -4.64
N LEU A 116 4.68 -5.25 -3.98
CA LEU A 116 6.03 -5.05 -4.51
C LEU A 116 6.28 -5.85 -5.79
N GLU A 117 5.74 -7.07 -5.89
CA GLU A 117 5.82 -7.86 -7.12
C GLU A 117 5.23 -7.15 -8.35
N MET A 118 4.24 -6.27 -8.17
CA MET A 118 3.62 -5.53 -9.29
C MET A 118 4.59 -4.55 -9.96
N TYR A 119 5.65 -4.13 -9.28
CA TYR A 119 6.70 -3.27 -9.85
C TYR A 119 7.74 -4.05 -10.65
N GLY A 120 7.77 -5.38 -10.54
CA GLY A 120 8.76 -6.23 -11.21
C GLY A 120 10.19 -5.84 -10.84
N SER A 121 11.08 -5.80 -11.84
CA SER A 121 12.48 -5.39 -11.71
C SER A 121 12.68 -3.96 -11.19
N ALA A 122 11.67 -3.08 -11.29
CA ALA A 122 11.79 -1.72 -10.77
C ALA A 122 11.90 -1.71 -9.24
N ALA A 123 11.43 -2.77 -8.58
CA ALA A 123 11.63 -2.99 -7.15
C ALA A 123 13.08 -3.29 -6.75
N LYS A 124 14.03 -3.40 -7.70
CA LYS A 124 15.46 -3.46 -7.40
C LYS A 124 15.93 -2.32 -6.51
N SER A 125 15.29 -1.15 -6.61
CA SER A 125 15.63 0.00 -5.76
C SER A 125 15.38 -0.22 -4.27
N VAL A 126 14.57 -1.22 -3.88
CA VAL A 126 14.25 -1.53 -2.48
C VAL A 126 14.80 -2.90 -2.01
N LEU A 127 15.67 -3.51 -2.82
CA LEU A 127 16.33 -4.78 -2.46
C LEU A 127 17.15 -4.69 -1.16
N PRO A 128 17.93 -3.62 -0.88
CA PRO A 128 18.64 -3.50 0.38
C PRO A 128 17.72 -3.60 1.59
N GLU A 129 16.57 -2.94 1.54
CA GLU A 129 15.56 -2.94 2.59
C GLU A 129 14.83 -4.28 2.70
N LEU A 130 14.56 -4.97 1.58
CA LEU A 130 14.01 -6.33 1.60
C LEU A 130 14.97 -7.35 2.24
N ARG A 131 16.27 -7.24 1.95
CA ARG A 131 17.30 -8.09 2.58
C ARG A 131 17.43 -7.79 4.07
N GLN A 132 17.29 -6.52 4.47
CA GLN A 132 17.24 -6.17 5.89
C GLN A 132 15.98 -6.72 6.57
N LEU A 133 14.81 -6.58 5.94
CA LEU A 133 13.56 -7.16 6.41
C LEU A 133 13.67 -8.69 6.62
N GLU A 134 14.30 -9.40 5.69
CA GLU A 134 14.53 -10.84 5.83
C GLU A 134 15.32 -11.17 7.10
N LYS A 135 16.43 -10.46 7.33
CA LYS A 135 17.25 -10.62 8.55
C LYS A 135 16.45 -10.31 9.81
N ASP A 136 15.69 -9.23 9.81
CA ASP A 136 14.88 -8.81 10.96
C ASP A 136 13.80 -9.85 11.28
N LEU A 137 13.14 -10.41 10.25
CA LEU A 137 12.14 -11.48 10.42
C LEU A 137 12.75 -12.79 10.92
N GLN A 138 13.97 -13.14 10.48
CA GLN A 138 14.70 -14.31 10.97
C GLN A 138 15.13 -14.14 12.43
N ALA A 139 15.52 -12.93 12.84
CA ALA A 139 15.88 -12.60 14.21
C ALA A 139 14.68 -12.35 15.14
N HIS A 140 13.47 -12.20 14.58
CA HIS A 140 12.27 -11.86 15.33
C HIS A 140 11.88 -12.98 16.32
N ARG A 141 11.39 -12.61 17.51
CA ARG A 141 10.99 -13.56 18.57
C ARG A 141 9.95 -14.61 18.13
N GLU A 142 9.13 -14.29 17.13
CA GLU A 142 8.11 -15.15 16.52
C GLU A 142 8.57 -15.79 15.19
N ALA A 143 9.87 -15.84 14.88
CA ALA A 143 10.43 -16.28 13.59
C ALA A 143 9.86 -17.63 13.11
N ARG A 144 9.68 -18.61 14.01
CA ARG A 144 9.08 -19.92 13.68
C ARG A 144 7.68 -19.81 13.08
N MET A 145 6.85 -18.86 13.53
CA MET A 145 5.51 -18.63 12.98
C MET A 145 5.56 -17.81 11.68
N LEU A 146 6.65 -17.07 11.49
CA LEU A 146 6.91 -16.22 10.33
C LEU A 146 7.66 -16.94 9.21
N THR A 147 8.06 -18.21 9.37
CA THR A 147 8.75 -19.00 8.33
C THR A 147 8.08 -18.92 6.95
N PRO A 148 6.75 -19.04 6.79
CA PRO A 148 6.12 -18.92 5.48
C PRO A 148 6.24 -17.53 4.86
N VAL A 149 6.39 -16.49 5.68
CA VAL A 149 6.57 -15.11 5.25
C VAL A 149 8.04 -14.86 4.91
N ILE A 150 8.98 -15.34 5.73
CA ILE A 150 10.42 -15.28 5.45
C ILE A 150 10.70 -15.91 4.08
N GLN A 151 10.18 -17.11 3.81
CA GLN A 151 10.31 -17.77 2.52
C GLN A 151 9.76 -16.93 1.34
N GLN A 152 8.66 -16.19 1.55
CA GLN A 152 8.12 -15.28 0.54
C GLN A 152 9.03 -14.07 0.30
N VAL A 153 9.65 -13.54 1.36
CA VAL A 153 10.64 -12.47 1.22
C VAL A 153 11.85 -12.97 0.42
N THR A 154 12.42 -14.13 0.78
CA THR A 154 13.55 -14.74 0.06
C THR A 154 13.21 -14.95 -1.43
N ALA A 155 12.03 -15.51 -1.71
CA ALA A 155 11.59 -15.76 -3.08
C ALA A 155 11.39 -14.46 -3.87
N LEU A 156 10.85 -13.42 -3.24
CA LEU A 156 10.69 -12.11 -3.86
C LEU A 156 12.04 -11.46 -4.17
N ILE A 157 12.99 -11.49 -3.24
CA ILE A 157 14.35 -10.98 -3.44
C ILE A 157 14.97 -11.64 -4.68
N GLN A 158 14.95 -12.97 -4.75
CA GLN A 158 15.49 -13.71 -5.88
C GLN A 158 14.81 -13.31 -7.20
N LYS A 159 13.47 -13.24 -7.21
CA LYS A 159 12.69 -12.85 -8.39
C LYS A 159 13.03 -11.44 -8.88
N ILE A 160 13.24 -10.50 -7.95
CA ILE A 160 13.62 -9.11 -8.29
C ILE A 160 15.07 -9.06 -8.79
N ASP A 161 16.01 -9.76 -8.13
CA ASP A 161 17.42 -9.83 -8.52
C ASP A 161 17.57 -10.37 -9.96
N ASP A 162 16.89 -11.47 -10.27
CA ASP A 162 16.92 -12.13 -11.59
C ASP A 162 16.12 -11.39 -12.67
N GLY A 163 15.19 -10.52 -12.27
CA GLY A 163 14.31 -9.79 -13.19
C GLY A 163 15.08 -8.83 -14.10
N THR A 164 14.80 -8.88 -15.40
CA THR A 164 15.45 -8.02 -16.41
C THR A 164 14.48 -7.07 -17.12
N ASP A 165 13.19 -7.18 -16.84
CA ASP A 165 12.17 -6.31 -17.40
C ASP A 165 12.50 -4.84 -17.11
N SER A 166 11.99 -3.89 -17.88
CA SER A 166 12.04 -2.47 -17.50
C SER A 166 10.62 -1.94 -17.47
N VAL A 167 10.22 -1.40 -16.33
CA VAL A 167 8.90 -0.80 -16.15
C VAL A 167 9.09 0.70 -15.95
N GLU A 168 8.45 1.49 -16.81
CA GLU A 168 8.38 2.93 -16.62
C GLU A 168 7.55 3.24 -15.36
N LEU A 169 8.16 3.98 -14.45
CA LEU A 169 7.55 4.41 -13.20
C LEU A 169 7.10 5.86 -13.32
N ARG A 170 6.01 6.17 -12.63
CA ARG A 170 5.51 7.54 -12.45
C ARG A 170 5.94 8.06 -11.09
N SER A 171 6.01 9.37 -10.93
CA SER A 171 6.19 10.03 -9.65
C SER A 171 4.88 10.62 -9.14
N MET A 172 4.78 10.82 -7.83
CA MET A 172 3.74 11.67 -7.25
C MET A 172 3.97 13.15 -7.54
N THR A 173 5.21 13.53 -7.84
CA THR A 173 5.61 14.91 -8.17
C THR A 173 5.39 15.28 -9.63
N ASP A 174 5.04 14.31 -10.49
CA ASP A 174 4.74 14.54 -11.92
C ASP A 174 3.29 15.02 -12.14
N ALA A 175 2.57 15.31 -11.05
CA ALA A 175 1.16 15.70 -11.02
C ALA A 175 0.97 17.21 -11.03
#